data_AF-A0A8H6SZ48-F1
#
_entry.id   AF-A0A8H6SZ48-F1
#
_cell.length_a   1.000
_cell.length_b   1.000
_cell.length_c   1.000
_cell.angle_alpha   90.00
_cell.angle_beta   90.00
_cell.angle_gamma   90.00
#
_symmetry.space_group_name_H-M   'P 1'
#
loop_
_entity.id
_entity.type
_entity.pdbx_description
1 polymer ?
#
loop_
_entity_poly.entity_id
_entity_poly.type
_entity_poly.pdbx_seq_one_letter_code
_entity_poly.pdbx_strand_id
1 'polypeptide(L)'
;MTATEPRSLLRKFQLVALAAAKTATLCLLRLRCSPLEIIERIIDFLHAAKNALLACALVSRATLPTSCFHLRALLPVLPEVWAERCHKVTTATLLADGGTLYGTNECVYYDGRQGAKMEKVLRISCAQIEVLESHDMLLILSGRRLLKAPLHLAVGPRAHYGQLQDRLEVLSSDVSFFQVGDHVGKRVVCIVNAGRFTSHFAVLEAVHRDGTAKLAPFRSFYLPEHARSVHIWNKTIGASLKNNGFQCVDPTSLMTFPLPVATQARPEPEDAGPRKCRAMFRADDARFLLCYDRCAFFMDKAGLSAEHEFALRWNKGESAKQFAFVAPFLLVFVPNAMQVWRIDSGEKVQTVWSEGMQMVCATPRVLVRMGDGRIVRLQM
;
A
#
# COMPACT_ATOMS: atom_id res chain seq x y z
N MET A 1 -14.46 -1.50 -63.28
CA MET A 1 -13.89 -2.81 -62.90
C MET A 1 -14.02 -2.98 -61.41
N THR A 2 -14.54 -4.14 -61.02
CA THR A 2 -15.38 -4.39 -59.85
C THR A 2 -14.65 -4.43 -58.51
N ALA A 3 -15.28 -3.81 -57.51
CA ALA A 3 -14.98 -3.92 -56.10
C ALA A 3 -15.40 -5.30 -55.55
N THR A 4 -14.42 -6.12 -55.18
CA THR A 4 -14.62 -7.32 -54.37
C THR A 4 -13.46 -7.41 -53.37
N GLU A 5 -13.77 -7.80 -52.13
CA GLU A 5 -12.85 -8.16 -51.02
C GLU A 5 -12.62 -7.16 -49.88
N PRO A 6 -13.68 -6.81 -49.12
CA PRO A 6 -13.50 -6.67 -47.66
C PRO A 6 -14.41 -7.62 -46.84
N ARG A 7 -15.45 -8.20 -47.46
CA ARG A 7 -16.44 -9.04 -46.77
C ARG A 7 -15.99 -10.50 -46.56
N SER A 8 -15.03 -11.00 -47.35
CA SER A 8 -14.51 -12.38 -47.26
C SER A 8 -13.56 -12.55 -46.06
N LEU A 9 -12.72 -11.55 -45.79
CA LEU A 9 -11.82 -11.53 -44.62
C LEU A 9 -12.60 -11.40 -43.32
N LEU A 10 -13.61 -10.53 -43.26
CA LEU A 10 -14.44 -10.36 -42.06
C LEU A 10 -15.20 -11.65 -41.69
N ARG A 11 -15.72 -12.39 -42.69
CA ARG A 11 -16.35 -13.69 -42.48
C ARG A 11 -15.36 -14.77 -42.06
N LYS A 12 -14.15 -14.80 -42.62
CA LYS A 12 -13.08 -15.72 -42.19
C LYS A 12 -12.62 -15.42 -40.77
N PHE A 13 -12.50 -14.14 -40.38
CA PHE A 13 -12.18 -13.72 -39.02
C PHE A 13 -13.30 -14.04 -38.02
N GLN A 14 -14.57 -13.84 -38.40
CA GLN A 14 -15.71 -14.25 -37.57
C GLN A 14 -15.75 -15.77 -37.38
N LEU A 15 -15.45 -16.57 -38.41
CA LEU A 15 -15.38 -18.02 -38.31
C LEU A 15 -14.21 -18.50 -37.43
N VAL A 16 -13.04 -17.88 -37.52
CA VAL A 16 -11.89 -18.21 -36.65
C VAL A 16 -12.16 -17.79 -35.20
N ALA A 17 -12.79 -16.63 -34.98
CA ALA A 17 -13.20 -16.19 -33.64
C ALA A 17 -14.30 -17.09 -33.04
N LEU A 18 -15.26 -17.53 -33.86
CA LEU A 18 -16.32 -18.45 -33.42
C LEU A 18 -15.80 -19.87 -33.20
N ALA A 19 -14.80 -20.31 -33.98
CA ALA A 19 -14.12 -21.58 -33.79
C ALA A 19 -13.25 -21.55 -32.53
N ALA A 20 -12.46 -20.50 -32.31
CA ALA A 20 -11.68 -20.30 -31.09
C ALA A 20 -12.60 -20.18 -29.86
N ALA A 21 -13.73 -19.49 -29.97
CA ALA A 21 -14.74 -19.42 -28.93
C ALA A 21 -15.41 -20.77 -28.68
N LYS A 22 -15.73 -21.57 -29.72
CA LYS A 22 -16.27 -22.93 -29.54
C LYS A 22 -15.27 -23.89 -28.90
N THR A 23 -14.00 -23.86 -29.30
CA THR A 23 -12.94 -24.70 -28.72
C THR A 23 -12.64 -24.29 -27.27
N ALA A 24 -12.66 -22.98 -26.98
CA ALA A 24 -12.56 -22.47 -25.61
C ALA A 24 -13.80 -22.82 -24.79
N THR A 25 -15.01 -22.73 -25.35
CA THR A 25 -16.27 -23.06 -24.66
C THR A 25 -16.35 -24.55 -24.35
N LEU A 26 -15.87 -25.43 -25.23
CA LEU A 26 -15.76 -26.87 -24.97
C LEU A 26 -14.72 -27.22 -23.90
N CYS A 27 -13.62 -26.47 -23.79
CA CYS A 27 -12.66 -26.61 -22.68
C CYS A 27 -13.16 -25.98 -21.36
N LEU A 28 -13.95 -24.90 -21.43
CA LEU A 28 -14.42 -24.13 -20.28
C LEU A 28 -15.73 -24.66 -19.67
N LEU A 29 -16.55 -25.40 -20.43
CA LEU A 29 -17.78 -26.05 -19.94
C LEU A 29 -17.54 -27.14 -18.88
N ARG A 30 -16.29 -27.51 -18.60
CA ARG A 30 -15.93 -28.40 -17.48
C ARG A 30 -15.55 -27.67 -16.18
N LEU A 31 -15.45 -26.34 -16.21
CA LEU A 31 -15.10 -25.54 -15.04
C LEU A 31 -16.35 -24.82 -14.53
N ARG A 32 -16.74 -25.11 -13.28
CA ARG A 32 -17.80 -24.38 -12.56
C ARG A 32 -17.29 -22.97 -12.18
N CYS A 33 -17.07 -22.11 -13.16
CA CYS A 33 -16.62 -20.74 -12.96
C CYS A 33 -17.69 -19.76 -13.43
N SER A 34 -17.77 -18.60 -12.78
CA SER A 34 -18.72 -17.56 -13.20
C SER A 34 -18.32 -16.96 -14.56
N PRO A 35 -19.25 -16.44 -15.37
CA PRO A 35 -18.93 -15.87 -16.69
C PRO A 35 -17.88 -14.75 -16.65
N LEU A 36 -17.84 -13.97 -15.56
CA LEU A 36 -16.81 -12.94 -15.34
C LEU A 36 -15.42 -13.54 -15.15
N GLU A 37 -15.31 -14.60 -14.37
CA GLU A 37 -14.05 -15.26 -14.00
C GLU A 37 -13.39 -15.94 -15.21
N ILE A 38 -14.20 -16.41 -16.16
CA ILE A 38 -13.75 -16.94 -17.45
C ILE A 38 -13.15 -15.82 -18.31
N ILE A 39 -13.77 -14.63 -18.33
CA ILE A 39 -13.30 -13.50 -19.12
C ILE A 39 -12.01 -12.91 -18.54
N GLU A 40 -11.90 -12.81 -17.21
CA GLU A 40 -10.66 -12.40 -16.53
C GLU A 40 -9.51 -13.35 -16.86
N ARG A 41 -9.74 -14.67 -16.81
CA ARG A 41 -8.73 -15.68 -17.19
C ARG A 41 -8.31 -15.62 -18.66
N ILE A 42 -9.24 -15.28 -19.56
CA ILE A 42 -8.94 -15.10 -20.99
C ILE A 42 -8.08 -13.85 -21.20
N ILE A 43 -8.35 -12.76 -20.47
CA ILE A 43 -7.55 -11.53 -20.55
C ILE A 43 -6.13 -11.75 -20.00
N ASP A 44 -6.00 -12.49 -18.91
CA ASP A 44 -4.69 -12.86 -18.35
C ASP A 44 -3.91 -13.80 -19.28
N PHE A 45 -4.59 -14.74 -19.93
CA PHE A 45 -3.96 -15.62 -20.93
C PHE A 45 -3.45 -14.85 -22.17
N LEU A 46 -4.13 -13.77 -22.55
CA LEU A 46 -3.77 -12.94 -23.71
C LEU A 46 -2.70 -11.88 -23.42
N HIS A 47 -2.20 -11.80 -22.17
CA HIS A 47 -1.23 -10.80 -21.70
C HIS A 47 0.02 -10.64 -22.59
N ALA A 48 0.40 -11.67 -23.34
CA ALA A 48 1.60 -11.68 -24.18
C ALA A 48 1.43 -11.10 -25.60
N ALA A 49 0.20 -10.92 -26.10
CA ALA A 49 -0.06 -10.53 -27.49
C ALA A 49 -0.75 -9.18 -27.60
N LYS A 50 0.05 -8.12 -27.84
CA LYS A 50 -0.37 -6.70 -27.91
C LYS A 50 -1.56 -6.46 -28.86
N ASN A 51 -1.60 -7.16 -30.00
CA ASN A 51 -2.66 -7.02 -31.00
C ASN A 51 -3.93 -7.79 -30.65
N ALA A 52 -3.82 -8.93 -29.97
CA ALA A 52 -4.96 -9.72 -29.51
C ALA A 52 -5.69 -9.03 -28.33
N LEU A 53 -4.93 -8.39 -27.46
CA LEU A 53 -5.43 -7.52 -26.39
C LEU A 53 -6.26 -6.35 -26.92
N LEU A 54 -5.86 -5.74 -28.04
CA LEU A 54 -6.58 -4.60 -28.62
C LEU A 54 -7.96 -5.01 -29.18
N ALA A 55 -8.01 -6.18 -29.83
CA ALA A 55 -9.25 -6.75 -30.35
C ALA A 55 -10.21 -7.19 -29.23
N CYS A 56 -9.68 -7.86 -28.19
CA CYS A 56 -10.48 -8.21 -27.01
C CYS A 56 -10.96 -6.97 -26.25
N ALA A 57 -10.13 -5.93 -26.10
CA ALA A 57 -10.51 -4.69 -25.44
C ALA A 57 -11.66 -3.96 -26.13
N LEU A 58 -11.75 -4.01 -27.47
CA LEU A 58 -12.87 -3.43 -28.23
C LEU A 58 -14.18 -4.20 -28.02
N VAL A 59 -14.11 -5.52 -27.83
CA VAL A 59 -15.28 -6.36 -27.54
C VAL A 59 -15.71 -6.22 -26.07
N SER A 60 -14.75 -6.16 -25.14
CA SER A 60 -15.00 -5.96 -23.70
C SER A 60 -15.51 -4.55 -23.37
N ARG A 61 -15.16 -3.54 -24.19
CA ARG A 61 -15.66 -2.15 -24.08
C ARG A 61 -17.18 -2.04 -24.19
N ALA A 62 -17.82 -2.96 -24.89
CA ALA A 62 -19.27 -2.93 -25.10
C ALA A 62 -20.07 -3.67 -24.02
N THR A 63 -19.40 -4.43 -23.12
CA THR A 63 -20.11 -5.44 -22.30
C THR A 63 -19.73 -5.51 -20.81
N LEU A 64 -18.60 -4.92 -20.35
CA LEU A 64 -18.16 -5.10 -18.96
C LEU A 64 -17.59 -3.81 -18.31
N PRO A 65 -18.26 -3.25 -17.28
CA PRO A 65 -17.75 -2.14 -16.46
C PRO A 65 -16.49 -2.49 -15.64
N THR A 66 -16.17 -3.78 -15.48
CA THR A 66 -15.13 -4.30 -14.57
C THR A 66 -13.77 -4.60 -15.22
N SER A 67 -13.61 -4.26 -16.51
CA SER A 67 -12.39 -4.54 -17.29
C SER A 67 -11.11 -3.91 -16.69
N CYS A 68 -9.99 -4.66 -16.70
CA CYS A 68 -8.63 -4.21 -16.36
C CYS A 68 -8.16 -2.96 -17.11
N PHE A 69 -8.85 -2.55 -18.17
CA PHE A 69 -8.60 -1.28 -18.85
C PHE A 69 -8.96 -0.04 -18.02
N HIS A 70 -9.89 -0.13 -17.06
CA HIS A 70 -10.17 0.99 -16.15
C HIS A 70 -8.95 1.36 -15.29
N LEU A 71 -8.12 0.37 -14.93
CA LEU A 71 -6.83 0.62 -14.28
C LEU A 71 -5.81 1.22 -15.25
N ARG A 72 -5.71 0.76 -16.50
CA ARG A 72 -4.79 1.41 -17.47
C ARG A 72 -5.15 2.88 -17.76
N ALA A 73 -6.41 3.29 -17.58
CA ALA A 73 -6.81 4.68 -17.68
C ALA A 73 -6.54 5.50 -16.40
N LEU A 74 -6.47 4.86 -15.23
CA LEU A 74 -6.22 5.46 -13.90
C LEU A 74 -4.80 5.21 -13.37
N LEU A 75 -3.92 4.58 -14.15
CA LEU A 75 -2.56 4.25 -13.75
C LEU A 75 -1.62 4.58 -14.91
N PRO A 76 -0.77 5.61 -14.87
CA PRO A 76 0.42 5.56 -15.67
C PRO A 76 1.27 4.43 -15.09
N VAL A 77 1.50 3.45 -15.94
CA VAL A 77 2.61 2.54 -15.75
C VAL A 77 3.87 3.42 -15.72
N LEU A 78 4.51 3.55 -14.55
CA LEU A 78 5.88 4.07 -14.52
C LEU A 78 6.78 3.14 -15.35
N PRO A 79 7.86 3.65 -15.96
CA PRO A 79 8.58 2.98 -17.04
C PRO A 79 9.06 1.57 -16.67
N GLU A 80 9.17 0.71 -17.67
CA GLU A 80 9.52 -0.73 -17.70
C GLU A 80 10.84 -1.13 -17.00
N VAL A 81 11.47 -0.26 -16.19
CA VAL A 81 12.82 -0.45 -15.60
C VAL A 81 12.87 -1.59 -14.56
N TRP A 82 11.71 -2.00 -14.03
CA TRP A 82 11.63 -2.98 -12.94
C TRP A 82 11.57 -4.43 -13.41
N ALA A 83 11.31 -4.65 -14.70
CA ALA A 83 11.17 -5.98 -15.25
C ALA A 83 12.52 -6.72 -15.38
N GLU A 84 13.65 -6.00 -15.41
CA GLU A 84 14.91 -6.60 -15.87
C GLU A 84 15.88 -7.04 -14.76
N ARG A 85 15.77 -6.54 -13.51
CA ARG A 85 16.82 -6.80 -12.48
C ARG A 85 16.29 -6.98 -11.07
N CYS A 86 15.75 -8.17 -10.80
CA CYS A 86 15.90 -8.96 -9.57
C CYS A 86 16.45 -8.28 -8.29
N HIS A 87 15.70 -7.36 -7.69
CA HIS A 87 15.77 -7.14 -6.23
C HIS A 87 14.36 -6.99 -5.70
N LYS A 88 13.93 -7.89 -4.79
CA LYS A 88 12.60 -7.80 -4.15
C LYS A 88 12.54 -6.52 -3.32
N VAL A 89 12.00 -5.46 -3.90
CA VAL A 89 11.78 -4.20 -3.20
C VAL A 89 10.81 -4.44 -2.06
N THR A 90 11.24 -4.10 -0.85
CA THR A 90 10.51 -4.29 0.40
C THR A 90 9.71 -3.06 0.77
N THR A 91 10.29 -1.88 0.55
CA THR A 91 9.76 -0.59 0.99
C THR A 91 10.19 0.49 0.01
N ALA A 92 9.45 1.59 -0.04
CA ALA A 92 9.79 2.74 -0.86
C ALA A 92 9.24 4.00 -0.21
N THR A 93 9.94 5.11 -0.44
CA THR A 93 9.49 6.44 -0.02
C THR A 93 9.66 7.41 -1.19
N LEU A 94 8.63 8.21 -1.40
CA LEU A 94 8.55 9.19 -2.47
C LEU A 94 8.98 10.55 -1.93
N LEU A 95 9.84 11.22 -2.68
CA LEU A 95 10.29 12.59 -2.38
C LEU A 95 9.31 13.61 -2.97
N ALA A 96 9.27 14.81 -2.40
CA ALA A 96 8.49 15.93 -2.94
C ALA A 96 8.96 16.35 -4.33
N ASP A 97 10.22 16.09 -4.66
CA ASP A 97 10.73 16.32 -6.00
C ASP A 97 10.15 15.30 -7.01
N GLY A 98 9.60 14.18 -6.57
CA GLY A 98 9.05 13.13 -7.44
C GLY A 98 10.04 12.01 -7.75
N GLY A 99 11.28 12.08 -7.25
CA GLY A 99 12.17 10.95 -7.14
C GLY A 99 11.70 9.95 -6.09
N THR A 100 12.21 8.73 -6.16
CA THR A 100 11.81 7.64 -5.26
C THR A 100 13.03 6.91 -4.71
N LEU A 101 13.05 6.69 -3.40
CA LEU A 101 14.01 5.81 -2.76
C LEU A 101 13.38 4.44 -2.54
N TYR A 102 14.09 3.40 -2.94
CA TYR A 102 13.65 2.01 -2.86
C TYR A 102 14.56 1.22 -1.94
N GLY A 103 13.97 0.63 -0.90
CA GLY A 103 14.62 -0.31 -0.01
C GLY A 103 14.49 -1.74 -0.52
N THR A 104 15.57 -2.49 -0.46
CA THR A 104 15.59 -3.94 -0.72
C THR A 104 16.24 -4.65 0.47
N ASN A 105 16.24 -5.98 0.46
CA ASN A 105 16.92 -6.78 1.48
C ASN A 105 18.45 -6.59 1.51
N GLU A 106 19.04 -5.94 0.51
CA GLU A 106 20.51 -5.83 0.39
C GLU A 106 21.02 -4.41 0.21
N CYS A 107 20.24 -3.55 -0.47
CA CYS A 107 20.65 -2.22 -0.88
C CYS A 107 19.49 -1.22 -0.84
N VAL A 108 19.83 0.07 -0.80
CA VAL A 108 18.92 1.18 -1.08
C VAL A 108 19.25 1.77 -2.44
N TYR A 109 18.24 1.96 -3.26
CA TYR A 109 18.33 2.54 -4.60
C TYR A 109 17.59 3.87 -4.66
N TYR A 110 18.05 4.78 -5.51
CA TYR A 110 17.38 6.03 -5.85
C TYR A 110 17.02 6.04 -7.32
N ASP A 111 15.79 6.44 -7.62
CA ASP A 111 15.32 6.76 -8.96
C ASP A 111 14.96 8.25 -9.02
N GLY A 112 15.64 8.98 -9.91
CA GLY A 112 15.43 10.41 -10.07
C GLY A 112 14.12 10.77 -10.79
N ARG A 113 13.85 12.08 -10.88
CA ARG A 113 12.63 12.72 -11.45
C ARG A 113 12.14 12.23 -12.82
N GLN A 114 12.91 11.44 -13.57
CA GLN A 114 12.58 11.02 -14.95
C GLN A 114 12.80 9.53 -15.25
N GLY A 115 13.04 8.67 -14.25
CA GLY A 115 13.13 7.22 -14.49
C GLY A 115 14.31 6.80 -15.38
N ALA A 116 15.30 7.68 -15.59
CA ALA A 116 16.33 7.50 -16.62
C ALA A 116 17.45 6.54 -16.17
N LYS A 117 17.72 6.44 -14.85
CA LYS A 117 18.76 5.57 -14.31
C LYS A 117 18.56 5.34 -12.81
N MET A 118 18.45 4.08 -12.39
CA MET A 118 18.49 3.72 -10.97
C MET A 118 19.92 3.72 -10.46
N GLU A 119 20.15 4.39 -9.33
CA GLU A 119 21.45 4.51 -8.72
C GLU A 119 21.47 3.78 -7.38
N LYS A 120 22.51 2.98 -7.12
CA LYS A 120 22.70 2.30 -5.84
C LYS A 120 23.32 3.30 -4.86
N VAL A 121 22.55 3.65 -3.83
CA VAL A 121 22.90 4.70 -2.86
C VAL A 121 23.61 4.13 -1.63
N LEU A 122 23.09 3.02 -1.08
CA LEU A 122 23.68 2.36 0.09
C LEU A 122 23.65 0.84 -0.07
N ARG A 123 24.68 0.17 0.48
CA ARG A 123 24.76 -1.29 0.55
C ARG A 123 24.34 -1.77 1.94
N ILE A 124 23.06 -1.60 2.25
CA ILE A 124 22.46 -2.02 3.51
C ILE A 124 21.08 -2.63 3.30
N SER A 125 20.73 -3.63 4.10
CA SER A 125 19.38 -4.19 4.12
C SER A 125 18.39 -3.16 4.65
N CYS A 126 17.26 -3.01 3.97
CA CYS A 126 16.26 -2.01 4.28
C CYS A 126 14.89 -2.68 4.45
N ALA A 127 14.43 -2.74 5.70
CA ALA A 127 13.09 -3.22 6.04
C ALA A 127 12.05 -2.10 5.91
N GLN A 128 12.41 -0.88 6.31
CA GLN A 128 11.56 0.31 6.22
C GLN A 128 12.45 1.53 5.93
N ILE A 129 11.99 2.42 5.05
CA ILE A 129 12.67 3.66 4.68
C ILE A 129 11.68 4.83 4.76
N GLU A 130 12.09 5.92 5.37
CA GLU A 130 11.31 7.15 5.45
C GLU A 130 12.22 8.37 5.40
N VAL A 131 11.67 9.49 4.93
CA VAL A 131 12.38 10.76 4.81
C VAL A 131 11.68 11.87 5.56
N LEU A 132 12.48 12.77 6.13
CA LEU A 132 12.03 14.05 6.65
C LEU A 132 12.73 15.14 5.84
N GLU A 133 12.14 15.50 4.71
CA GLU A 133 12.75 16.44 3.75
C GLU A 133 13.00 17.82 4.35
N SER A 134 12.04 18.34 5.13
CA SER A 134 12.17 19.62 5.83
C SER A 134 13.32 19.68 6.83
N HIS A 135 13.85 18.53 7.22
CA HIS A 135 14.92 18.38 8.20
C HIS A 135 16.16 17.70 7.63
N ASP A 136 16.21 17.46 6.31
CA ASP A 136 17.34 16.81 5.66
C ASP A 136 17.73 15.47 6.33
N MET A 137 16.74 14.66 6.74
CA MET A 137 16.99 13.35 7.37
C MET A 137 16.45 12.20 6.54
N LEU A 138 17.28 11.18 6.37
CA LEU A 138 16.94 9.85 5.87
C LEU A 138 16.96 8.86 7.04
N LEU A 139 15.87 8.12 7.21
CA LEU A 139 15.72 7.09 8.25
C LEU A 139 15.61 5.72 7.60
N ILE A 140 16.44 4.78 8.05
CA ILE A 140 16.53 3.43 7.49
C ILE A 140 16.47 2.41 8.63
N LEU A 141 15.48 1.53 8.61
CA LEU A 141 15.43 0.36 9.49
C LEU A 141 16.15 -0.81 8.83
N SER A 142 17.28 -1.23 9.42
CA SER A 142 18.08 -2.38 8.98
C SER A 142 18.15 -3.43 10.10
N GLY A 143 17.48 -4.56 9.89
CA GLY A 143 17.29 -5.56 10.94
C GLY A 143 16.46 -4.98 12.09
N ARG A 144 17.10 -4.78 13.25
CA ARG A 144 16.49 -4.09 14.42
C ARG A 144 17.09 -2.72 14.72
N ARG A 145 18.00 -2.23 13.86
CA ARG A 145 18.68 -0.95 14.04
C ARG A 145 18.02 0.11 13.19
N LEU A 146 17.57 1.19 13.81
CA LEU A 146 17.14 2.40 13.12
C LEU A 146 18.35 3.30 12.92
N LEU A 147 18.67 3.55 11.67
CA LEU A 147 19.79 4.37 11.24
C LEU A 147 19.29 5.72 10.74
N LYS A 148 20.09 6.75 10.95
CA LYS A 148 19.88 8.10 10.46
C LYS A 148 21.05 8.50 9.58
N ALA A 149 20.76 9.17 8.47
CA ALA A 149 21.77 9.84 7.64
C ALA A 149 21.23 11.17 7.08
N PRO A 150 22.10 12.10 6.66
CA PRO A 150 21.68 13.30 5.96
C PRO A 150 21.07 12.97 4.58
N LEU A 151 19.90 13.53 4.27
CA LEU A 151 19.17 13.22 3.02
C LEU A 151 19.90 13.75 1.77
N HIS A 152 20.49 14.94 1.83
CA HIS A 152 21.19 15.59 0.71
C HIS A 152 22.39 14.79 0.17
N LEU A 153 22.93 13.86 0.95
CA LEU A 153 24.00 12.96 0.51
C LEU A 153 23.47 11.75 -0.26
N ALA A 154 22.19 11.43 -0.09
CA ALA A 154 21.52 10.35 -0.81
C ALA A 154 20.90 10.82 -2.12
N VAL A 155 20.41 12.08 -2.18
CA VAL A 155 19.60 12.59 -3.30
C VAL A 155 19.99 14.00 -3.71
N GLY A 156 19.83 14.32 -5.00
CA GLY A 156 20.09 15.64 -5.57
C GLY A 156 21.55 15.90 -5.99
N PRO A 157 21.90 17.14 -6.35
CA PRO A 157 23.21 17.47 -6.95
C PRO A 157 24.39 17.36 -5.98
N ARG A 158 24.11 17.26 -4.67
CA ARG A 158 25.12 17.07 -3.61
C ARG A 158 25.24 15.61 -3.17
N ALA A 159 24.63 14.68 -3.90
CA ALA A 159 24.68 13.27 -3.58
C ALA A 159 26.14 12.78 -3.57
N HIS A 160 26.54 12.13 -2.48
CA HIS A 160 27.89 11.60 -2.31
C HIS A 160 27.84 10.31 -1.47
N TYR A 161 27.62 9.19 -2.15
CA TYR A 161 27.29 7.90 -1.52
C TYR A 161 28.36 7.35 -0.58
N GLY A 162 29.65 7.63 -0.84
CA GLY A 162 30.73 7.24 0.08
C GLY A 162 30.61 7.95 1.43
N GLN A 163 30.34 9.26 1.40
CA GLN A 163 30.17 10.05 2.62
C GLN A 163 28.85 9.73 3.34
N LEU A 164 27.81 9.38 2.58
CA LEU A 164 26.56 8.90 3.15
C LEU A 164 26.79 7.63 3.99
N GLN A 165 27.57 6.68 3.47
CA GLN A 165 27.91 5.45 4.19
C GLN A 165 28.68 5.74 5.48
N ASP A 166 29.61 6.69 5.45
CA ASP A 166 30.41 7.09 6.62
C ASP A 166 29.60 7.86 7.68
N ARG A 167 28.55 8.57 7.25
CA ARG A 167 27.67 9.38 8.12
C ARG A 167 26.42 8.64 8.61
N LEU A 168 26.36 7.32 8.44
CA LEU A 168 25.30 6.51 9.03
C LEU A 168 25.44 6.45 10.55
N GLU A 169 24.47 7.04 11.24
CA GLU A 169 24.40 7.05 12.70
C GLU A 169 23.34 6.05 13.18
N VAL A 170 23.66 5.25 14.21
CA VAL A 170 22.68 4.37 14.85
C VAL A 170 21.85 5.18 15.85
N LEU A 171 20.59 5.44 15.51
CA LEU A 171 19.66 6.16 16.39
C LEU A 171 19.11 5.26 17.51
N SER A 172 18.80 4.00 17.19
CA SER A 172 18.36 2.99 18.15
C SER A 172 18.69 1.59 17.64
N SER A 173 19.08 0.68 18.55
CA SER A 173 19.48 -0.69 18.23
C SER A 173 18.38 -1.74 18.45
N ASP A 174 17.25 -1.33 19.03
CA ASP A 174 16.14 -2.21 19.37
C ASP A 174 14.81 -1.64 18.86
N VAL A 175 14.57 -1.82 17.57
CA VAL A 175 13.41 -1.29 16.86
C VAL A 175 12.73 -2.40 16.07
N SER A 176 11.42 -2.56 16.26
CA SER A 176 10.59 -3.47 15.46
C SER A 176 10.07 -2.79 14.20
N PHE A 177 9.57 -1.57 14.35
CA PHE A 177 9.13 -0.70 13.26
C PHE A 177 9.09 0.75 13.75
N PHE A 178 8.96 1.70 12.84
CA PHE A 178 8.82 3.11 13.21
C PHE A 178 7.79 3.79 12.31
N GLN A 179 7.34 4.97 12.69
CA GLN A 179 6.48 5.79 11.84
C GLN A 179 6.82 7.26 11.99
N VAL A 180 6.81 7.96 10.86
CA VAL A 180 6.97 9.40 10.82
C VAL A 180 5.59 10.03 10.61
N GLY A 181 5.29 11.10 11.33
CA GLY A 181 4.02 11.80 11.22
C GLY A 181 4.07 13.16 11.87
N ASP A 182 2.93 13.85 11.89
CA ASP A 182 2.80 15.18 12.47
C ASP A 182 1.92 15.12 13.70
N HIS A 183 2.40 15.70 14.80
CA HIS A 183 1.75 15.72 16.09
C HIS A 183 1.82 17.13 16.69
N VAL A 184 0.67 17.78 16.89
CA VAL A 184 0.55 19.16 17.40
C VAL A 184 1.42 20.14 16.60
N GLY A 185 1.40 20.01 15.26
CA GLY A 185 2.18 20.86 14.36
C GLY A 185 3.69 20.58 14.34
N LYS A 186 4.14 19.54 15.04
CA LYS A 186 5.54 19.13 15.10
C LYS A 186 5.73 17.84 14.31
N ARG A 187 6.81 17.77 13.53
CA ARG A 187 7.21 16.54 12.84
C ARG A 187 7.84 15.59 13.85
N VAL A 188 7.25 14.41 14.02
CA VAL A 188 7.69 13.43 15.01
C VAL A 188 8.00 12.08 14.37
N VAL A 189 8.92 11.36 15.00
CA VAL A 189 9.28 9.98 14.67
C VAL A 189 8.92 9.12 15.87
N CYS A 190 7.96 8.21 15.71
CA CYS A 190 7.62 7.22 16.73
C CYS A 190 8.37 5.91 16.44
N ILE A 191 9.27 5.56 17.34
CA ILE A 191 10.05 4.32 17.31
C ILE A 191 9.35 3.31 18.22
N VAL A 192 9.05 2.13 17.68
CA VAL A 192 8.34 1.08 18.43
C VAL A 192 9.24 -0.13 18.61
N ASN A 193 9.41 -0.52 19.88
CA ASN A 193 9.96 -1.82 20.26
C ASN A 193 8.79 -2.70 20.73
N ALA A 194 8.33 -3.58 19.84
CA ALA A 194 7.21 -4.47 20.08
C ALA A 194 7.71 -5.75 20.78
N GLY A 195 7.70 -5.74 22.10
CA GLY A 195 7.97 -6.92 22.91
C GLY A 195 6.80 -7.90 22.91
N ARG A 196 7.04 -9.11 23.42
CA ARG A 196 6.01 -10.18 23.47
C ARG A 196 4.84 -9.83 24.40
N PHE A 197 5.13 -9.14 25.50
CA PHE A 197 4.18 -8.82 26.56
C PHE A 197 3.93 -7.31 26.71
N THR A 198 4.94 -6.50 26.42
CA THR A 198 4.87 -5.04 26.50
C THR A 198 5.50 -4.45 25.24
N SER A 199 4.94 -3.36 24.75
CA SER A 199 5.52 -2.58 23.65
C SER A 199 5.91 -1.20 24.15
N HIS A 200 7.15 -0.80 23.84
CA HIS A 200 7.68 0.50 24.18
C HIS A 200 7.60 1.42 22.96
N PHE A 201 7.05 2.61 23.15
CA PHE A 201 6.91 3.64 22.14
C PHE A 201 7.76 4.84 22.55
N ALA A 202 8.78 5.16 21.76
CA ALA A 202 9.61 6.34 21.95
C ALA A 202 9.30 7.35 20.84
N VAL A 203 8.74 8.50 21.20
CA VAL A 203 8.40 9.58 20.28
C VAL A 203 9.51 10.62 20.34
N LEU A 204 10.14 10.88 19.19
CA LEU A 204 11.17 11.88 19.02
C LEU A 204 10.63 13.04 18.16
N GLU A 205 10.89 14.27 18.58
CA GLU A 205 10.57 15.48 17.82
C GLU A 205 11.75 15.86 16.94
N ALA A 206 11.49 16.11 15.66
CA ALA A 206 12.48 16.71 14.77
C ALA A 206 12.55 18.21 15.06
N VAL A 207 13.71 18.64 15.57
CA VAL A 207 13.98 20.04 15.93
C VAL A 207 15.17 20.55 15.15
N HIS A 208 15.09 21.82 14.74
CA HIS A 208 16.23 22.53 14.19
C HIS A 208 16.94 23.24 15.34
N ARG A 209 18.13 22.76 15.72
CA ARG A 209 18.99 23.41 16.73
C ARG A 209 20.32 23.79 16.10
N ASP A 210 20.68 25.06 16.20
CA ASP A 210 21.96 25.59 15.71
C ASP A 210 22.20 25.34 14.21
N GLY A 211 21.14 25.42 13.39
CA GLY A 211 21.21 25.13 11.96
C GLY A 211 21.36 23.64 11.62
N THR A 212 21.31 22.76 12.62
CA THR A 212 21.38 21.30 12.44
C THR A 212 20.09 20.63 12.87
N ALA A 213 19.59 19.72 12.05
CA ALA A 213 18.41 18.96 12.38
C ALA A 213 18.76 17.80 13.32
N LYS A 214 18.14 17.80 14.51
CA LYS A 214 18.32 16.79 15.56
C LYS A 214 16.98 16.17 15.94
N LEU A 215 17.02 14.92 16.39
CA LEU A 215 15.85 14.24 16.95
C LEU A 215 15.95 14.33 18.46
N ALA A 216 15.08 15.14 19.07
CA ALA A 216 15.03 15.31 20.52
C ALA A 216 13.97 14.37 21.11
N PRO A 217 14.23 13.68 22.23
CA PRO A 217 13.20 12.93 22.94
C PRO A 217 12.01 13.83 23.29
N PHE A 218 10.83 13.46 22.83
CA PHE A 218 9.59 14.17 23.17
C PHE A 218 8.89 13.45 24.32
N ARG A 219 8.50 12.19 24.11
CA ARG A 219 7.77 11.38 25.09
C ARG A 219 8.03 9.89 24.88
N SER A 220 7.88 9.10 25.93
CA SER A 220 7.87 7.64 25.85
C SER A 220 6.75 7.05 26.69
N PHE A 221 6.20 5.93 26.23
CA PHE A 221 5.14 5.20 26.94
C PHE A 221 5.17 3.70 26.62
N TYR A 222 4.47 2.92 27.44
CA TYR A 222 4.37 1.48 27.29
C TYR A 222 2.90 1.07 27.13
N LEU A 223 2.65 0.11 26.24
CA LEU A 223 1.36 -0.57 26.14
C LEU A 223 1.52 -2.04 26.57
N PRO A 224 0.54 -2.62 27.31
CA PRO A 224 0.65 -3.94 27.91
C PRO A 224 0.36 -5.08 26.92
N GLU A 225 0.87 -4.98 25.69
CA GLU A 225 0.74 -6.02 24.67
C GLU A 225 1.74 -5.80 23.51
N HIS A 226 1.95 -6.81 22.67
CA HIS A 226 2.64 -6.69 21.39
C HIS A 226 1.89 -5.79 20.39
N ALA A 227 2.50 -4.66 20.02
CA ALA A 227 2.00 -3.73 19.02
C ALA A 227 2.25 -4.24 17.59
N ARG A 228 1.23 -4.16 16.73
CA ARG A 228 1.30 -4.57 15.32
C ARG A 228 1.48 -3.39 14.36
N SER A 229 0.90 -2.25 14.69
CA SER A 229 1.05 -1.01 13.94
C SER A 229 0.94 0.18 14.89
N VAL A 230 1.48 1.31 14.45
CA VAL A 230 1.32 2.60 15.11
C VAL A 230 0.80 3.59 14.07
N HIS A 231 0.06 4.61 14.47
CA HIS A 231 -0.41 5.69 13.62
C HIS A 231 -0.31 6.99 14.41
N ILE A 232 0.21 8.03 13.79
CA ILE A 232 0.40 9.33 14.44
C ILE A 232 -0.65 10.30 13.88
N TRP A 233 -1.40 10.94 14.78
CA TRP A 233 -2.31 12.02 14.43
C TRP A 233 -1.97 13.29 15.19
N ASN A 234 -2.59 14.39 14.75
CA ASN A 234 -2.36 15.72 15.29
C ASN A 234 -2.50 15.81 16.81
N LYS A 235 -3.37 15.02 17.45
CA LYS A 235 -3.58 15.07 18.91
C LYS A 235 -3.24 13.79 19.64
N THR A 236 -3.18 12.65 18.95
CA THR A 236 -3.17 11.33 19.57
C THR A 236 -2.29 10.39 18.75
N ILE A 237 -1.75 9.37 19.41
CA ILE A 237 -1.00 8.29 18.78
C ILE A 237 -1.80 7.02 18.97
N GLY A 238 -2.13 6.36 17.88
CA GLY A 238 -2.85 5.11 17.87
C GLY A 238 -1.94 3.92 17.72
N ALA A 239 -2.22 2.83 18.42
CA ALA A 239 -1.53 1.57 18.26
C ALA A 239 -2.54 0.43 18.12
N SER A 240 -2.30 -0.45 17.13
CA SER A 240 -3.01 -1.71 17.01
C SER A 240 -2.32 -2.76 17.87
N LEU A 241 -2.98 -3.27 18.90
CA LEU A 241 -2.50 -4.33 19.76
C LEU A 241 -2.94 -5.71 19.26
N LYS A 242 -2.31 -6.77 19.78
CA LYS A 242 -2.52 -8.14 19.29
C LYS A 242 -3.92 -8.67 19.60
N ASN A 243 -4.43 -8.43 20.81
CA ASN A 243 -5.70 -8.92 21.36
C ASN A 243 -6.64 -7.77 21.74
N ASN A 244 -6.12 -6.65 22.25
CA ASN A 244 -6.93 -5.54 22.75
C ASN A 244 -7.44 -4.58 21.65
N GLY A 245 -7.28 -4.94 20.38
CA GLY A 245 -7.72 -4.11 19.27
C GLY A 245 -6.91 -2.82 19.17
N PHE A 246 -7.58 -1.70 18.93
CA PHE A 246 -6.91 -0.42 18.71
C PHE A 246 -6.99 0.47 19.96
N GLN A 247 -5.84 0.94 20.43
CA GLN A 247 -5.72 1.81 21.59
C GLN A 247 -5.11 3.13 21.17
N CYS A 248 -5.78 4.22 21.51
CA CYS A 248 -5.22 5.56 21.33
C CYS A 248 -4.59 6.03 22.63
N VAL A 249 -3.50 6.77 22.50
CA VAL A 249 -2.74 7.37 23.58
C VAL A 249 -2.58 8.83 23.27
N ASP A 250 -2.95 9.70 24.19
CA ASP A 250 -2.50 11.10 24.14
C ASP A 250 -1.09 11.16 24.75
N PRO A 251 -0.05 11.50 23.96
CA PRO A 251 1.32 11.55 24.48
C PRO A 251 1.53 12.69 25.50
N THR A 252 0.64 13.67 25.59
CA THR A 252 0.73 14.78 26.56
C THR A 252 0.26 14.33 27.94
N SER A 253 -0.91 13.71 28.02
CA SER A 253 -1.51 13.25 29.28
C SER A 253 -1.16 11.80 29.64
N LEU A 254 -0.62 11.03 28.69
CA LEU A 254 -0.41 9.57 28.75
C LEU A 254 -1.70 8.78 29.01
N MET A 255 -2.85 9.42 28.89
CA MET A 255 -4.13 8.75 29.01
C MET A 255 -4.34 7.87 27.79
N THR A 256 -4.59 6.60 28.07
CA THR A 256 -4.96 5.64 27.03
C THR A 256 -6.46 5.49 26.98
N PHE A 257 -7.03 5.54 25.79
CA PHE A 257 -8.44 5.29 25.57
C PHE A 257 -8.58 4.22 24.48
N PRO A 258 -9.32 3.13 24.74
CA PRO A 258 -9.63 2.17 23.69
C PRO A 258 -10.50 2.85 22.64
N LEU A 259 -10.25 2.59 21.36
CA LEU A 259 -11.24 2.96 20.34
C LEU A 259 -12.45 2.02 20.50
N PRO A 260 -13.67 2.55 20.62
CA PRO A 260 -14.84 1.71 20.78
C PRO A 260 -15.00 0.80 19.56
N VAL A 261 -14.93 -0.51 19.78
CA VAL A 261 -15.24 -1.47 18.73
C VAL A 261 -16.76 -1.50 18.61
N ALA A 262 -17.30 -0.96 17.51
CA ALA A 262 -18.74 -0.96 17.26
C ALA A 262 -19.33 -2.37 17.47
N THR A 263 -20.55 -2.46 17.99
CA THR A 263 -21.27 -3.75 18.15
C THR A 263 -21.44 -4.49 16.82
N GLN A 264 -21.38 -3.82 15.67
CA GLN A 264 -21.35 -4.42 14.33
C GLN A 264 -19.98 -5.01 13.94
N ALA A 265 -18.93 -4.65 14.69
CA ALA A 265 -17.65 -5.33 14.62
C ALA A 265 -17.62 -6.63 15.46
N ARG A 266 -18.75 -6.99 16.09
CA ARG A 266 -18.94 -8.31 16.67
C ARG A 266 -18.88 -9.34 15.55
N PRO A 267 -18.02 -10.37 15.65
CA PRO A 267 -17.99 -11.45 14.68
C PRO A 267 -19.41 -12.03 14.56
N GLU A 268 -19.88 -12.22 13.33
CA GLU A 268 -20.99 -13.14 13.13
C GLU A 268 -20.60 -14.51 13.68
N PRO A 269 -21.55 -15.31 14.17
CA PRO A 269 -21.25 -16.57 14.86
C PRO A 269 -20.35 -17.53 14.05
N GLU A 270 -20.35 -17.42 12.72
CA GLU A 270 -19.48 -18.20 11.82
C GLU A 270 -18.04 -17.70 11.71
N ASP A 271 -17.75 -16.47 12.17
CA ASP A 271 -16.51 -15.74 11.93
C ASP A 271 -15.78 -15.39 13.24
N ALA A 272 -15.85 -16.34 14.19
CA ALA A 272 -15.32 -16.24 15.54
C ALA A 272 -13.77 -16.18 15.57
N GLY A 273 -13.21 -14.98 15.43
CA GLY A 273 -11.79 -14.71 15.66
C GLY A 273 -11.54 -13.25 16.04
N PRO A 274 -10.47 -12.96 16.79
CA PRO A 274 -10.09 -11.58 17.12
C PRO A 274 -9.74 -10.83 15.84
N ARG A 275 -10.50 -9.77 15.51
CA ARG A 275 -10.25 -8.91 14.35
C ARG A 275 -8.98 -8.12 14.56
N LYS A 276 -8.12 -8.07 13.54
CA LYS A 276 -6.82 -7.40 13.62
C LYS A 276 -6.95 -6.04 12.95
N CYS A 277 -6.95 -4.97 13.72
CA CYS A 277 -6.85 -3.63 13.14
C CYS A 277 -5.52 -3.50 12.41
N ARG A 278 -5.56 -2.97 11.19
CA ARG A 278 -4.40 -2.83 10.30
C ARG A 278 -4.09 -1.38 9.96
N ALA A 279 -5.13 -0.57 9.76
CA ALA A 279 -4.98 0.83 9.42
C ALA A 279 -6.19 1.64 9.88
N MET A 280 -6.00 2.94 10.08
CA MET A 280 -7.09 3.90 10.18
C MET A 280 -6.80 5.08 9.26
N PHE A 281 -7.82 5.53 8.53
CA PHE A 281 -7.74 6.67 7.63
C PHE A 281 -8.75 7.75 8.04
N ARG A 282 -8.41 9.01 7.78
CA ARG A 282 -9.38 10.10 7.88
C ARG A 282 -10.17 10.13 6.57
N ALA A 283 -11.45 9.78 6.62
CA ALA A 283 -12.31 9.80 5.44
C ALA A 283 -12.79 11.22 5.15
N ASP A 284 -13.30 11.90 6.18
CA ASP A 284 -13.77 13.29 6.11
C ASP A 284 -13.32 14.09 7.35
N ASP A 285 -13.80 15.33 7.46
CA ASP A 285 -13.59 16.15 8.64
C ASP A 285 -14.21 15.59 9.91
N ALA A 286 -15.22 14.72 9.82
CA ALA A 286 -15.95 14.18 10.97
C ALA A 286 -15.84 12.65 11.12
N ARG A 287 -15.34 11.93 10.10
CA ARG A 287 -15.36 10.47 10.03
C ARG A 287 -13.98 9.87 9.82
N PHE A 288 -13.70 8.79 10.54
CA PHE A 288 -12.54 7.93 10.37
C PHE A 288 -12.97 6.58 9.81
N LEU A 289 -12.17 6.02 8.92
CA LEU A 289 -12.35 4.68 8.38
C LEU A 289 -11.36 3.73 9.08
N LEU A 290 -11.89 2.80 9.86
CA LEU A 290 -11.11 1.78 10.53
C LEU A 290 -11.04 0.52 9.67
N CYS A 291 -9.84 0.09 9.30
CA CYS A 291 -9.60 -1.08 8.47
C CYS A 291 -9.06 -2.24 9.31
N TYR A 292 -9.86 -3.31 9.39
CA TYR A 292 -9.50 -4.58 9.98
C TYR A 292 -9.22 -5.62 8.90
N ASP A 293 -8.57 -6.70 9.31
CA ASP A 293 -8.24 -7.83 8.43
C ASP A 293 -9.44 -8.50 7.74
N ARG A 294 -10.68 -8.34 8.25
CA ARG A 294 -11.91 -8.91 7.66
C ARG A 294 -12.98 -7.91 7.24
N CYS A 295 -12.88 -6.66 7.71
CA CYS A 295 -13.86 -5.63 7.44
C CYS A 295 -13.27 -4.24 7.57
N ALA A 296 -13.98 -3.22 7.09
CA ALA A 296 -13.75 -1.84 7.47
C ALA A 296 -15.07 -1.16 7.80
N PHE A 297 -15.06 -0.18 8.71
CA PHE A 297 -16.26 0.58 9.07
C PHE A 297 -15.89 2.01 9.44
N PHE A 298 -16.87 2.90 9.35
CA PHE A 298 -16.72 4.30 9.74
C PHE A 298 -16.93 4.50 11.23
N MET A 299 -16.19 5.46 11.79
CA MET A 299 -16.28 5.90 13.17
C MET A 299 -16.32 7.43 13.20
N ASP A 300 -17.11 7.99 14.12
CA ASP A 300 -17.13 9.43 14.33
C ASP A 300 -16.02 9.90 15.28
N LYS A 301 -15.91 11.22 15.50
CA LYS A 301 -14.97 11.81 16.46
C LYS A 301 -15.30 11.52 17.93
N ALA A 302 -16.56 11.22 18.25
CA ALA A 302 -16.98 10.88 19.60
C ALA A 302 -16.59 9.44 19.97
N GLY A 303 -16.06 8.67 19.01
CA GLY A 303 -15.75 7.25 19.18
C GLY A 303 -17.00 6.39 19.25
N LEU A 304 -18.19 6.99 19.23
CA LEU A 304 -19.42 6.27 19.04
C LEU A 304 -19.41 5.81 17.58
N SER A 305 -19.89 4.58 17.34
CA SER A 305 -20.27 4.24 15.98
C SER A 305 -21.28 5.32 15.61
N ALA A 306 -20.99 6.15 14.59
CA ALA A 306 -22.06 6.86 13.92
C ALA A 306 -23.07 5.77 13.58
N GLU A 307 -24.16 5.78 14.32
CA GLU A 307 -25.05 4.64 14.42
C GLU A 307 -25.59 4.41 13.02
N HIS A 308 -25.21 3.26 12.42
CA HIS A 308 -25.76 2.73 11.17
C HIS A 308 -25.30 3.46 9.90
N GLU A 309 -24.51 2.79 9.04
CA GLU A 309 -24.88 2.64 7.63
C GLU A 309 -23.91 1.75 6.84
N PHE A 310 -22.60 1.77 7.15
CA PHE A 310 -21.64 1.31 6.14
C PHE A 310 -20.44 0.50 6.67
N ALA A 311 -20.52 -0.82 6.54
CA ALA A 311 -19.43 -1.75 6.82
C ALA A 311 -19.00 -2.47 5.53
N LEU A 312 -17.77 -2.21 5.10
CA LEU A 312 -17.12 -2.97 4.03
C LEU A 312 -16.73 -4.34 4.59
N ARG A 313 -17.14 -5.42 3.93
CA ARG A 313 -16.76 -6.78 4.31
C ARG A 313 -16.00 -7.43 3.16
N TRP A 314 -14.86 -8.05 3.48
CA TRP A 314 -14.08 -8.79 2.49
C TRP A 314 -14.72 -10.16 2.23
N ASN A 315 -14.35 -10.85 1.15
CA ASN A 315 -14.97 -12.14 0.83
C ASN A 315 -14.58 -13.20 1.90
N LYS A 316 -15.42 -14.23 2.04
CA LYS A 316 -15.22 -15.29 3.05
C LYS A 316 -13.85 -15.96 2.87
N GLY A 317 -13.05 -15.99 3.94
CA GLY A 317 -11.70 -16.59 3.97
C GLY A 317 -10.56 -15.65 3.53
N GLU A 318 -10.86 -14.45 3.03
CA GLU A 318 -9.84 -13.45 2.72
C GLU A 318 -9.44 -12.67 3.98
N SER A 319 -8.13 -12.45 4.15
CA SER A 319 -7.58 -11.64 5.24
C SER A 319 -6.69 -10.56 4.69
N ALA A 320 -7.18 -9.33 4.73
CA ALA A 320 -6.47 -8.17 4.25
C ALA A 320 -5.26 -7.85 5.13
N LYS A 321 -4.11 -7.64 4.50
CA LYS A 321 -2.83 -7.38 5.19
C LYS A 321 -2.44 -5.91 5.15
N GLN A 322 -2.74 -5.22 4.06
CA GLN A 322 -2.38 -3.83 3.82
C GLN A 322 -3.56 -3.08 3.23
N PHE A 323 -3.59 -1.78 3.50
CA PHE A 323 -4.63 -0.87 3.04
C PHE A 323 -4.00 0.42 2.57
N ALA A 324 -4.54 1.00 1.50
CA ALA A 324 -4.28 2.38 1.11
C ALA A 324 -5.62 3.08 0.87
N PHE A 325 -5.68 4.34 1.27
CA PHE A 325 -6.87 5.16 1.10
C PHE A 325 -6.55 6.33 0.18
N VAL A 326 -7.25 6.40 -0.94
CA VAL A 326 -7.20 7.52 -1.88
C VAL A 326 -8.63 7.89 -2.18
N ALA A 327 -9.18 8.84 -1.43
CA ALA A 327 -10.59 9.21 -1.49
C ALA A 327 -11.04 9.44 -2.95
N PRO A 328 -12.18 8.85 -3.39
CA PRO A 328 -13.16 8.07 -2.64
C PRO A 328 -12.90 6.54 -2.62
N PHE A 329 -11.70 6.09 -2.97
CA PHE A 329 -11.36 4.67 -3.11
C PHE A 329 -10.53 4.13 -1.93
N LEU A 330 -10.90 2.95 -1.47
CA LEU A 330 -10.13 2.13 -0.54
C LEU A 330 -9.51 0.95 -1.29
N LEU A 331 -8.18 0.85 -1.23
CA LEU A 331 -7.40 -0.24 -1.78
C LEU A 331 -7.14 -1.27 -0.69
N VAL A 332 -7.57 -2.49 -0.93
CA VAL A 332 -7.51 -3.59 0.03
C VAL A 332 -6.63 -4.69 -0.54
N PHE A 333 -5.49 -4.94 0.10
CA PHE A 333 -4.56 -5.97 -0.35
C PHE A 333 -4.84 -7.27 0.41
N VAL A 334 -5.46 -8.22 -0.29
CA VAL A 334 -5.70 -9.59 0.16
C VAL A 334 -4.63 -10.52 -0.45
N PRO A 335 -4.47 -11.75 0.03
CA PRO A 335 -3.55 -12.70 -0.61
C PRO A 335 -3.93 -12.88 -2.09
N ASN A 336 -2.96 -12.69 -2.98
CA ASN A 336 -3.08 -12.87 -4.42
C ASN A 336 -4.01 -11.87 -5.16
N ALA A 337 -4.56 -10.86 -4.46
CA ALA A 337 -5.37 -9.84 -5.13
C ALA A 337 -5.36 -8.49 -4.41
N MET A 338 -5.67 -7.44 -5.17
CA MET A 338 -5.95 -6.10 -4.68
C MET A 338 -7.38 -5.78 -5.08
N GLN A 339 -8.21 -5.45 -4.09
CA GLN A 339 -9.59 -5.05 -4.31
C GLN A 339 -9.69 -3.54 -4.19
N VAL A 340 -10.42 -2.93 -5.13
CA VAL A 340 -10.72 -1.50 -5.13
C VAL A 340 -12.17 -1.33 -4.73
N TRP A 341 -12.38 -0.72 -3.57
CA TRP A 341 -13.70 -0.45 -3.00
C TRP A 341 -13.98 1.03 -3.08
N ARG A 342 -15.18 1.42 -3.51
CA ARG A 342 -15.63 2.81 -3.41
C ARG A 342 -16.24 3.03 -2.04
N ILE A 343 -15.77 3.97 -1.25
CA ILE A 343 -16.25 4.11 0.14
C ILE A 343 -17.69 4.65 0.25
N ASP A 344 -18.15 5.39 -0.76
CA ASP A 344 -19.47 6.03 -0.74
C ASP A 344 -20.61 5.04 -0.98
N SER A 345 -20.40 4.06 -1.87
CA SER A 345 -21.38 2.98 -2.15
C SER A 345 -21.02 1.64 -1.50
N GLY A 346 -19.75 1.48 -1.10
CA GLY A 346 -19.05 0.22 -0.78
C GLY A 346 -19.34 -0.95 -1.67
N GLU A 347 -19.57 -0.64 -2.93
CA GLU A 347 -19.43 -1.62 -3.97
C GLU A 347 -17.94 -1.86 -4.22
N LYS A 348 -17.61 -3.14 -4.40
CA LYS A 348 -16.32 -3.55 -4.94
C LYS A 348 -16.31 -3.19 -6.42
N VAL A 349 -15.61 -2.11 -6.75
CA VAL A 349 -15.49 -1.61 -8.13
C VAL A 349 -14.66 -2.59 -8.97
N GLN A 350 -13.58 -3.12 -8.39
CA GLN A 350 -12.65 -3.97 -9.13
C GLN A 350 -11.86 -4.91 -8.24
N THR A 351 -11.39 -6.01 -8.82
CA THR A 351 -10.36 -6.90 -8.24
C THR A 351 -9.23 -7.08 -9.24
N VAL A 352 -7.99 -6.98 -8.77
CA VAL A 352 -6.77 -7.18 -9.55
C VAL A 352 -6.06 -8.40 -9.01
N TRP A 353 -5.95 -9.44 -9.82
CA TRP A 353 -5.28 -10.67 -9.43
C TRP A 353 -3.79 -10.59 -9.71
N SER A 354 -2.97 -10.85 -8.69
CA SER A 354 -1.53 -11.00 -8.83
C SER A 354 -0.98 -11.68 -7.58
N GLU A 355 -0.39 -12.86 -7.77
CA GLU A 355 0.27 -13.59 -6.67
C GLU A 355 1.43 -12.77 -6.10
N GLY A 356 1.59 -12.71 -4.78
CA GLY A 356 2.72 -11.99 -4.17
C GLY A 356 2.68 -10.46 -4.27
N MET A 357 1.55 -9.89 -4.69
CA MET A 357 1.35 -8.44 -4.72
C MET A 357 1.42 -7.82 -3.32
N GLN A 358 2.17 -6.73 -3.19
CA GLN A 358 2.36 -6.04 -1.92
C GLN A 358 2.42 -4.53 -2.12
N MET A 359 1.80 -3.78 -1.22
CA MET A 359 1.96 -2.34 -1.17
C MET A 359 3.32 -2.00 -0.56
N VAL A 360 4.06 -1.12 -1.21
CA VAL A 360 5.44 -0.75 -0.85
C VAL A 360 5.51 0.68 -0.31
N CYS A 361 4.63 1.55 -0.79
CA CYS A 361 4.45 2.92 -0.31
C CYS A 361 2.95 3.27 -0.38
N ALA A 362 2.42 3.96 0.63
CA ALA A 362 1.02 4.40 0.66
C ALA A 362 0.84 5.90 0.42
N THR A 363 1.80 6.73 0.84
CA THR A 363 1.67 8.20 0.89
C THR A 363 2.96 8.84 0.39
N PRO A 364 2.93 9.92 -0.43
CA PRO A 364 1.76 10.62 -0.99
C PRO A 364 1.12 9.96 -2.22
N ARG A 365 1.73 8.93 -2.79
CA ARG A 365 1.13 8.10 -3.86
C ARG A 365 1.36 6.63 -3.56
N VAL A 366 0.43 5.80 -4.01
CA VAL A 366 0.50 4.36 -3.76
C VAL A 366 1.45 3.71 -4.77
N LEU A 367 2.44 2.99 -4.26
CA LEU A 367 3.35 2.14 -5.05
C LEU A 367 3.08 0.68 -4.70
N VAL A 368 2.84 -0.13 -5.71
CA VAL A 368 2.49 -1.55 -5.57
C VAL A 368 3.49 -2.41 -6.29
N ARG A 369 4.02 -3.43 -5.60
CA ARG A 369 4.86 -4.46 -6.18
C ARG A 369 3.97 -5.58 -6.66
N MET A 370 4.02 -5.87 -7.93
CA MET A 370 3.34 -6.99 -8.54
C MET A 370 4.13 -8.29 -8.29
N GLY A 371 3.49 -9.44 -8.48
CA GLY A 371 4.13 -10.76 -8.33
C GLY A 371 5.32 -11.01 -9.22
N ASP A 372 5.28 -10.45 -10.42
CA ASP A 372 6.36 -10.49 -11.41
C ASP A 372 7.55 -9.57 -11.06
N GLY A 373 7.48 -8.86 -9.92
CA GLY A 373 8.52 -7.96 -9.43
C GLY A 373 8.42 -6.52 -9.93
N ARG A 374 7.49 -6.21 -10.84
CA ARG A 374 7.30 -4.82 -11.32
C ARG A 374 6.72 -3.93 -10.21
N ILE A 375 7.15 -2.67 -10.11
CA ILE A 375 6.39 -1.66 -9.36
C ILE A 375 5.49 -0.90 -10.31
N VAL A 376 4.25 -0.76 -9.87
CA VAL A 376 3.25 0.08 -10.49
C VAL A 376 2.98 1.25 -9.55
N ARG A 377 3.00 2.46 -10.11
CA ARG A 377 2.55 3.67 -9.43
C ARG A 377 1.09 3.91 -9.77
N LEU A 378 0.26 4.07 -8.74
CA LEU A 378 -1.13 4.41 -8.96
C LEU A 378 -1.26 5.94 -9.15
N GLN A 379 -1.92 6.40 -10.23
CA GLN A 379 -2.39 7.78 -10.35
C GLN A 379 -3.88 7.82 -10.05
N MET A 380 -4.18 7.84 -8.77
CA MET A 380 -5.54 8.10 -8.33
C MET A 380 -5.70 9.59 -8.04
#